data_AF-A0A5B8CFA0-F1
#
_entry.id   AF-A0A5B8CFA0-F1
#
_cell.length_a   1.000
_cell.length_b   1.000
_cell.length_c   1.000
_cell.angle_alpha   90.00
_cell.angle_beta   90.00
_cell.angle_gamma   90.00
#
_symmetry.space_group_name_H-M   'P 1'
#
loop_
_entity.id
_entity.type
_entity.pdbx_description
1 polymer ?
#
loop_
_entity_poly.entity_id
_entity_poly.type
_entity_poly.pdbx_seq_one_letter_code
_entity_poly.pdbx_strand_id
1 'polypeptide(L)' 'MFDYSPPIDDYRFLLNEVLDFDRAMHDTGRDVDAELALAVPDEAGKICAERLHPLNREGDLVDPSR' A
#
# COMPACT_ATOMS: atom_id res chain seq x y z
N MET A 1 3.67 -17.95 12.81
CA MET A 1 2.52 -17.09 12.44
C MET A 1 2.99 -16.28 11.25
N PHE A 2 2.30 -16.33 10.12
CA PHE A 2 2.66 -15.49 8.98
C PHE A 2 2.23 -14.07 9.32
N ASP A 3 3.17 -13.12 9.25
CA ASP A 3 2.89 -11.70 9.44
C ASP A 3 2.72 -11.05 8.06
N TYR A 4 1.88 -10.03 7.96
CA TYR A 4 1.72 -9.26 6.74
C TYR A 4 2.66 -8.07 6.76
N SER A 5 3.64 -8.06 5.85
CA SER A 5 4.51 -6.92 5.63
C SER A 5 4.09 -6.18 4.35
N PRO A 6 3.67 -4.91 4.41
CA PRO A 6 3.35 -4.15 3.22
C PRO A 6 4.62 -3.92 2.37
N PRO A 7 4.58 -4.13 1.04
CA PRO A 7 5.75 -4.04 0.18
C PRO A 7 6.01 -2.58 -0.25
N ILE A 8 6.28 -1.70 0.72
CA ILE A 8 6.47 -0.25 0.48
C ILE A 8 7.65 0.02 -0.47
N ASP A 9 8.73 -0.76 -0.35
CA ASP A 9 9.92 -0.60 -1.20
C ASP A 9 9.63 -0.95 -2.67
N ASP A 10 8.77 -1.92 -2.94
CA ASP A 10 8.36 -2.26 -4.30
C ASP A 10 7.53 -1.11 -4.91
N TYR A 11 6.64 -0.49 -4.13
CA TYR A 11 5.90 0.69 -4.59
C TYR A 11 6.85 1.86 -4.85
N ARG A 12 7.84 2.10 -3.99
CA ARG A 12 8.86 3.13 -4.20
C ARG A 12 9.63 2.90 -5.49
N PHE A 13 10.06 1.66 -5.73
CA PHE A 13 10.72 1.28 -6.97
C PHE A 13 9.83 1.54 -8.19
N LEU A 14 8.56 1.14 -8.14
CA LEU A 14 7.65 1.37 -9.26
C LEU A 14 7.48 2.87 -9.57
N LEU A 15 7.25 3.70 -8.54
CA LEU A 15 7.03 5.13 -8.75
C LEU A 15 8.29 5.84 -9.30
N ASN A 16 9.46 5.51 -8.76
CA ASN A 16 10.70 6.22 -9.09
C ASN A 16 11.42 5.67 -10.32
N GLU A 17 11.47 4.34 -10.47
CA GLU A 17 12.36 3.68 -11.43
C GLU A 17 11.64 3.11 -12.65
N VAL A 18 10.32 2.90 -12.58
CA VAL A 18 9.55 2.24 -13.65
C VAL A 18 8.56 3.19 -14.31
N LEU A 19 7.85 3.98 -13.52
CA LEU A 19 6.69 4.75 -13.99
C LEU A 19 6.98 6.21 -14.31
N ASP A 20 8.17 6.73 -13.96
CA ASP A 20 8.50 8.16 -14.09
C ASP A 20 7.38 9.04 -13.48
N PHE A 21 6.96 8.69 -12.24
CA PHE A 21 5.72 9.17 -11.65
C PHE A 21 5.66 10.70 -11.53
N ASP A 22 6.75 11.33 -11.11
CA ASP A 22 6.84 12.79 -10.95
C ASP A 22 6.58 13.49 -12.28
N ARG A 23 7.16 12.99 -13.38
CA ARG A 23 6.90 13.50 -14.72
C ARG A 23 5.44 13.30 -15.11
N ALA A 24 4.89 12.12 -14.87
CA ALA A 24 3.49 11.83 -15.17
C ALA A 24 2.54 12.78 -14.42
N MET A 25 2.82 13.10 -13.15
CA MET A 25 2.02 14.04 -12.37
C MET A 25 2.17 15.49 -12.86
N HIS A 26 3.41 15.90 -13.16
CA HIS A 26 3.68 17.21 -13.76
C HIS A 26 2.91 17.41 -15.07
N ASP A 27 2.87 16.41 -15.95
CA ASP A 27 2.15 16.48 -17.23
C ASP A 27 0.62 16.59 -17.05
N THR A 28 0.09 16.19 -15.89
CA THR A 28 -1.31 16.40 -15.51
C THR A 28 -1.57 17.74 -14.81
N GLY A 29 -0.52 18.53 -14.55
CA GLY A 29 -0.60 19.78 -13.79
C GLY A 29 -0.91 19.59 -12.29
N ARG A 30 -0.60 18.41 -11.75
CA ARG A 30 -0.80 18.09 -10.32
C ARG A 30 0.49 18.32 -9.55
N ASP A 31 0.36 18.91 -8.36
CA ASP A 31 1.45 19.11 -7.42
C ASP A 31 1.55 17.91 -6.46
N VAL A 32 1.97 16.78 -7.00
CA VAL A 32 2.18 15.53 -6.24
C VAL A 32 3.44 14.85 -6.77
N ASP A 33 4.41 14.60 -5.90
CA ASP A 33 5.59 13.81 -6.18
C ASP A 33 5.47 12.39 -5.60
N ALA A 34 6.42 11.52 -5.97
CA ALA A 34 6.46 10.14 -5.53
C ALA A 34 6.61 10.00 -4.01
N GLU A 35 7.31 10.92 -3.34
CA GLU A 35 7.46 10.90 -1.88
C GLU A 35 6.12 11.14 -1.19
N LEU A 36 5.38 12.17 -1.60
CA LEU A 36 4.04 12.47 -1.12
C LEU A 36 3.08 11.32 -1.42
N ALA A 37 3.15 10.75 -2.63
CA ALA A 37 2.32 9.61 -3.00
C ALA A 37 2.61 8.37 -2.14
N LEU A 38 3.87 8.12 -1.74
CA LEU A 38 4.29 6.98 -0.91
C LEU A 38 3.81 7.06 0.53
N ALA A 39 3.53 8.25 1.06
CA ALA A 39 2.97 8.39 2.40
C ALA A 39 1.62 7.65 2.55
N VAL A 40 0.83 7.57 1.47
CA VAL A 40 -0.48 6.90 1.47
C VAL A 40 -0.35 5.37 1.64
N PRO A 41 0.37 4.63 0.79
CA PRO A 41 0.55 3.20 0.98
C PRO A 41 1.34 2.86 2.25
N ASP A 42 2.23 3.74 2.75
CA ASP A 42 2.93 3.53 4.03
C ASP A 42 1.94 3.47 5.21
N GLU A 43 1.09 4.49 5.35
CA GLU A 43 0.07 4.51 6.41
C GLU A 43 -1.01 3.42 6.21
N ALA A 44 -1.45 3.21 4.97
CA ALA A 44 -2.38 2.13 4.66
C ALA A 44 -1.78 0.75 5.00
N GLY A 45 -0.48 0.57 4.74
CA GLY A 45 0.27 -0.63 5.07
C GLY A 45 0.29 -0.93 6.57
N LYS A 46 0.47 0.10 7.41
CA LYS A 46 0.38 -0.02 8.88
C LYS A 46 -1.00 -0.50 9.32
N ILE A 47 -2.07 0.09 8.77
CA ILE A 47 -3.44 -0.35 9.05
C ILE A 47 -3.65 -1.80 8.61
N CYS A 48 -3.17 -2.17 7.44
CA CYS A 48 -3.26 -3.54 6.93
C CYS A 48 -2.56 -4.54 7.86
N ALA A 49 -1.33 -4.25 8.30
CA ALA A 49 -0.56 -5.13 9.18
C ALA A 49 -1.13 -5.21 10.60
N GLU A 50 -1.49 -4.06 11.19
CA GLU A 50 -1.89 -3.99 12.60
C GLU A 50 -3.37 -4.32 12.86
N ARG A 51 -4.25 -4.07 11.88
CA ARG A 51 -5.70 -4.14 12.07
C ARG A 51 -6.36 -5.17 11.18
N LEU A 52 -6.02 -5.20 9.89
CA LEU A 52 -6.71 -6.09 8.95
C LEU A 52 -6.16 -7.51 8.98
N HIS A 53 -4.84 -7.68 8.93
CA HIS A 53 -4.20 -8.99 8.92
C HIS A 53 -4.57 -9.89 10.10
N PRO A 54 -4.68 -9.39 11.36
CA PRO A 54 -5.12 -10.21 12.49
C PRO A 54 -6.53 -10.81 12.30
N LEU A 55 -7.41 -10.14 11.55
CA LEU A 55 -8.79 -10.60 11.31
C LEU A 55 -8.87 -11.71 10.28
N ASN A 56 -7.86 -11.87 9.41
CA ASN A 56 -7.88 -12.85 8.31
C ASN A 56 -8.12 -14.27 8.83
N ARG A 57 -7.39 -14.67 9.88
CA ARG A 57 -7.53 -16.03 10.44
C ARG A 57 -8.92 -16.28 11.03
N GLU A 58 -9.50 -15.30 11.72
CA GLU A 58 -10.86 -15.44 12.26
C GLU A 58 -11.87 -15.53 11.12
N GLY A 59 -11.73 -14.69 10.08
CA GLY A 59 -12.57 -14.73 8.89
C GLY A 59 -12.51 -16.05 8.13
N ASP A 60 -11.35 -16.72 8.09
CA ASP A 60 -11.22 -18.05 7.49
C ASP A 60 -11.95 -19.15 8.30
N LEU A 61 -12.01 -19.00 9.62
CA LEU A 61 -12.59 -19.98 10.54
C LEU A 61 -14.10 -19.80 10.73
N VAL A 62 -14.58 -18.57 10.62
CA VAL A 62 -15.97 -18.19 10.83
C VAL A 62 -16.51 -17.65 9.50
N ASP A 63 -17.01 -18.56 8.67
CA ASP A 63 -17.78 -18.20 7.47
C ASP A 63 -19.17 -17.72 7.91
N PRO A 64 -19.49 -16.42 7.83
CA PRO A 64 -20.79 -15.89 8.28
C PRO A 64 -21.96 -16.30 7.35
N SER A 65 -21.66 -16.95 6.22
CA SER A 65 -22.66 -17.45 5.27
C SER A 65 -23.06 -18.91 5.51
N ARG A 66 -22.47 -19.57 6.51
CA ARG A 66 -22.82 -20.92 6.99
C ARG A 66 -23.33 -20.90 8.43
#